data_AF-A0A069IA37-F1
#
_entry.id   AF-A0A069IA37-F1
#
_cell.length_a   1.000
_cell.length_b   1.000
_cell.length_c   1.000
_cell.angle_alpha   90.00
_cell.angle_beta   90.00
_cell.angle_gamma   90.00
#
_symmetry.space_group_name_H-M   'P 1'
#
loop_
_entity.id
_entity.type
_entity.pdbx_description
1 polymer ?
#
loop_
_entity_poly.entity_id
_entity_poly.type
_entity_poly.pdbx_seq_one_letter_code
_entity_poly.pdbx_strand_id
1 'polypeptide(L)'
;MQGFSFLRAIAMSFEAIHADIMLARPNLVPRERTERGIRNSYAYWLRLPFSKEFRVIRLSQQAGGSYELVRSASERRTRQKIRQRFSGSLAELIAIIDEEIDILRKDERLISKRGS
;
A
#
# COMPACT_ATOMS: atom_id res chain seq x y z
N MET A 1 -20.84 40.05 7.66
CA MET A 1 -19.45 39.68 7.32
C MET A 1 -19.34 38.17 7.41
N GLN A 2 -19.31 37.48 6.26
CA GLN A 2 -19.22 36.02 6.20
C GLN A 2 -17.74 35.63 6.12
N GLY A 3 -17.24 34.92 7.12
CA GLY A 3 -15.92 34.31 7.13
C GLY A 3 -16.06 32.80 7.13
N PHE A 4 -16.37 32.20 5.98
CA PHE A 4 -16.29 30.75 5.80
C PHE A 4 -14.83 30.37 5.58
N SER A 5 -14.14 29.98 6.67
CA SER A 5 -12.86 29.30 6.56
C SER A 5 -13.12 27.85 6.13
N PHE A 6 -13.16 27.61 4.82
CA PHE A 6 -12.99 26.28 4.27
C PHE A 6 -11.49 25.99 4.19
N LEU A 7 -10.91 25.47 5.27
CA LEU A 7 -9.75 24.58 5.13
C LEU A 7 -10.24 23.32 4.42
N ARG A 8 -10.38 23.42 3.11
CA ARG A 8 -10.49 22.25 2.24
C ARG A 8 -9.15 21.56 2.36
N ALA A 9 -9.06 20.57 3.26
CA ALA A 9 -7.96 19.61 3.23
C ALA A 9 -7.82 19.19 1.77
N ILE A 10 -6.67 19.52 1.15
CA ILE A 10 -6.40 19.12 -0.22
C ILE A 10 -6.28 17.61 -0.14
N ALA A 11 -7.38 16.90 -0.36
CA ALA A 11 -7.37 15.47 -0.47
C ALA A 11 -6.39 15.16 -1.59
N MET A 12 -5.24 14.55 -1.24
CA MET A 12 -4.27 14.12 -2.24
C MET A 12 -5.01 13.23 -3.22
N SER A 13 -4.86 13.48 -4.53
CA SER A 13 -5.43 12.61 -5.53
C SER A 13 -4.83 11.21 -5.39
N PHE A 14 -5.56 10.21 -5.83
CA PHE A 14 -5.09 8.83 -5.76
C PHE A 14 -3.81 8.64 -6.60
N GLU A 15 -3.69 9.39 -7.69
CA GLU A 15 -2.50 9.51 -8.53
C GLU A 15 -1.31 10.15 -7.81
N ALA A 16 -1.53 11.18 -7.00
CA ALA A 16 -0.47 11.83 -6.23
C ALA A 16 0.09 10.86 -5.18
N ILE A 17 -0.79 10.18 -4.44
CA ILE A 17 -0.38 9.14 -3.48
C ILE A 17 0.40 8.03 -4.20
N HIS A 18 -0.06 7.60 -5.38
CA HIS A 18 0.66 6.62 -6.19
C HIS A 18 2.06 7.10 -6.58
N ALA A 19 2.19 8.31 -7.12
CA ALA A 19 3.47 8.89 -7.51
C ALA A 19 4.43 9.00 -6.32
N ASP A 20 3.93 9.43 -5.16
CA ASP A 20 4.72 9.55 -3.94
C ASP A 20 5.23 8.20 -3.42
N ILE A 21 4.40 7.15 -3.49
CA ILE A 21 4.85 5.79 -3.15
C ILE A 21 5.95 5.33 -4.12
N MET A 22 5.80 5.59 -5.42
CA MET A 22 6.79 5.20 -6.42
C MET A 22 8.10 5.98 -6.27
N LEU A 23 8.03 7.25 -5.89
CA LEU A 23 9.20 8.06 -5.57
C LEU A 23 9.93 7.54 -4.33
N ALA A 24 9.18 7.24 -3.26
CA ALA A 24 9.75 6.76 -2.02
C ALA A 24 10.28 5.32 -2.13
N ARG A 25 9.61 4.45 -2.90
CA ARG A 25 9.90 3.02 -2.99
C ARG A 25 9.91 2.55 -4.46
N PRO A 26 10.95 2.93 -5.23
CA PRO A 26 11.05 2.64 -6.66
C PRO A 26 11.22 1.14 -6.97
N ASN A 27 11.52 0.33 -5.95
CA ASN A 27 11.64 -1.12 -6.05
C ASN A 27 10.29 -1.86 -5.99
N LEU A 28 9.18 -1.14 -5.76
CA LEU A 28 7.84 -1.70 -5.84
C LEU A 28 7.34 -1.71 -7.29
N VAL A 29 6.63 -2.77 -7.65
CA VAL A 29 5.94 -2.92 -8.93
C VAL A 29 4.46 -2.61 -8.71
N PRO A 30 3.96 -1.46 -9.19
CA PRO A 30 2.55 -1.13 -9.07
C PRO A 30 1.74 -1.92 -10.10
N ARG A 31 0.55 -2.35 -9.70
CA ARG A 31 -0.44 -2.96 -10.58
C ARG A 31 -1.77 -2.27 -10.38
N GLU A 32 -2.23 -1.60 -11.43
CA GLU A 32 -3.53 -0.95 -11.45
C GLU A 32 -4.66 -1.97 -11.40
N ARG A 33 -5.71 -1.60 -10.68
CA ARG A 33 -6.98 -2.31 -10.71
C ARG A 33 -8.12 -1.34 -10.96
N THR A 34 -8.90 -1.75 -11.95
CA THR A 34 -10.09 -1.05 -12.38
C THR A 34 -11.29 -1.87 -11.92
N GLU A 35 -12.21 -1.22 -11.21
CA GLU A 35 -13.49 -1.82 -10.83
C GLU A 35 -14.60 -1.05 -11.53
N ARG A 36 -15.41 -1.75 -12.33
CA ARG A 36 -16.50 -1.14 -13.13
C ARG A 36 -16.05 0.03 -14.02
N GLY A 37 -14.84 -0.07 -14.60
CA GLY A 37 -14.28 0.97 -15.46
C GLY A 37 -13.64 2.15 -14.72
N ILE A 38 -13.69 2.19 -13.38
CA ILE A 38 -13.07 3.23 -12.57
C ILE A 38 -11.77 2.69 -11.96
N ARG A 39 -10.65 3.38 -12.22
CA ARG A 39 -9.39 3.08 -11.55
C ARG A 39 -9.50 3.52 -10.09
N ASN A 40 -9.79 2.57 -9.21
CA ASN A 40 -10.00 2.84 -7.80
C ASN A 40 -8.97 2.16 -6.90
N SER A 41 -8.02 1.40 -7.46
CA SER A 41 -7.05 0.67 -6.64
C SER A 41 -5.69 0.44 -7.28
N TYR A 42 -4.67 0.43 -6.43
CA TYR A 42 -3.30 0.01 -6.75
C TYR A 42 -2.91 -1.15 -5.83
N ALA A 43 -2.36 -2.20 -6.41
CA ALA A 43 -1.64 -3.23 -5.66
C ALA A 43 -0.14 -3.03 -5.87
N TYR A 44 0.61 -3.00 -4.77
CA TYR A 44 2.06 -2.81 -4.81
C TYR A 44 2.76 -4.12 -4.49
N TRP A 45 3.66 -4.53 -5.37
CA TRP A 45 4.35 -5.81 -5.30
C TRP A 45 5.84 -5.62 -5.13
N LEU A 46 6.49 -6.52 -4.41
CA LEU A 46 7.93 -6.59 -4.27
C LEU A 46 8.45 -7.85 -4.95
N ARG A 47 9.46 -7.68 -5.80
CA ARG A 47 10.22 -8.79 -6.36
C ARG A 47 11.37 -9.13 -5.40
N LEU A 48 11.45 -10.39 -5.00
CA LEU A 48 12.48 -10.90 -4.11
C LEU A 48 13.42 -11.86 -4.86
N PRO A 49 14.72 -11.91 -4.54
CA PRO A 49 15.72 -12.72 -5.25
C PRO A 49 15.40 -14.22 -5.40
N PHE A 50 14.85 -14.85 -4.36
CA PHE A 50 14.61 -16.30 -4.32
C PHE A 50 13.14 -16.68 -4.33
N SER A 51 12.25 -15.71 -4.56
CA SER A 51 10.81 -15.93 -4.53
C SER A 51 10.10 -15.24 -5.69
N LYS A 52 8.91 -15.77 -6.04
CA LYS A 52 7.98 -15.06 -6.93
C LYS A 52 7.61 -13.70 -6.32
N GLU A 53 7.16 -12.78 -7.15
CA GLU A 53 6.70 -11.46 -6.68
C GLU A 53 5.61 -11.60 -5.62
N PHE A 54 5.74 -10.83 -4.54
CA PHE A 54 4.77 -10.82 -3.46
C PHE A 54 4.09 -9.48 -3.33
N ARG A 55 2.78 -9.51 -3.09
CA ARG A 55 2.03 -8.30 -2.79
C ARG A 55 2.40 -7.81 -1.40
N VAL A 56 2.82 -6.55 -1.33
CA VAL A 56 3.17 -5.83 -0.10
C VAL A 56 1.89 -5.24 0.47
N ILE A 57 1.23 -4.36 -0.28
CA ILE A 57 -0.03 -3.74 0.12
C ILE A 57 -1.01 -3.65 -1.05
N ARG A 58 -2.29 -3.41 -0.74
CA ARG A 58 -3.28 -2.90 -1.68
C ARG A 58 -3.88 -1.62 -1.11
N LEU A 59 -3.90 -0.55 -1.90
CA LEU A 59 -4.59 0.68 -1.58
C LEU A 59 -5.79 0.82 -2.52
N SER A 60 -6.96 1.08 -1.94
CA SER A 60 -8.22 1.26 -2.66
C SER A 60 -8.85 2.57 -2.24
N GLN A 61 -9.19 3.44 -3.19
CA GLN A 61 -9.97 4.64 -2.95
C GLN A 61 -11.41 4.25 -2.62
N GLN A 62 -11.95 4.83 -1.55
CA GLN A 62 -13.32 4.67 -1.09
C GLN A 62 -14.13 5.95 -1.35
N ALA A 63 -15.46 5.84 -1.27
CA ALA A 63 -16.33 7.01 -1.33
C ALA A 63 -15.98 8.01 -0.20
N GLY A 64 -16.11 9.31 -0.50
CA GLY A 64 -15.88 10.38 0.48
C GLY A 64 -14.41 10.71 0.76
N GLY A 65 -13.49 10.39 -0.17
CA GLY A 65 -12.08 10.79 -0.06
C GLY A 65 -11.25 10.00 0.96
N SER A 66 -11.77 8.86 1.42
CA SER A 66 -11.04 7.94 2.29
C SER A 66 -10.38 6.82 1.49
N TYR A 67 -9.38 6.16 2.07
CA TYR A 67 -8.71 5.03 1.46
C TYR A 67 -8.85 3.78 2.33
N GLU A 68 -8.98 2.62 1.71
CA GLU A 68 -8.79 1.32 2.35
C GLU A 68 -7.39 0.82 2.04
N LEU A 69 -6.62 0.50 3.07
CA LEU A 69 -5.31 -0.14 2.97
C LEU A 69 -5.40 -1.59 3.45
N VAL A 70 -4.87 -2.51 2.64
CA VAL A 70 -4.72 -3.93 2.98
C VAL A 70 -3.24 -4.27 3.12
N ARG A 71 -2.84 -4.77 4.29
CA ARG A 71 -1.47 -5.21 4.62
C ARG A 71 -1.25 -6.66 4.18
N SER A 72 -0.89 -6.86 2.91
CA SER A 72 -0.92 -8.18 2.25
C SER A 72 0.16 -9.15 2.74
N ALA A 73 1.30 -8.68 3.25
CA ALA A 73 2.32 -9.51 3.88
C ALA A 73 1.88 -9.94 5.27
N SER A 74 1.39 -9.01 6.10
CA SER A 74 0.84 -9.34 7.41
C SER A 74 -0.33 -10.32 7.32
N GLU A 75 -1.29 -10.12 6.39
CA GLU A 75 -2.42 -11.03 6.21
C GLU A 75 -1.96 -12.47 5.93
N ARG A 76 -0.92 -12.65 5.11
CA ARG A 76 -0.35 -13.97 4.81
C ARG A 76 0.32 -14.60 6.02
N ARG A 77 1.10 -13.82 6.77
CA ARG A 77 1.84 -14.31 7.93
C ARG A 77 0.93 -14.72 9.07
N THR A 78 -0.13 -13.94 9.34
CA THR A 78 -1.06 -14.20 10.44
C THR A 78 -2.25 -15.07 10.04
N ARG A 79 -2.50 -15.22 8.73
CA ARG A 79 -3.73 -15.82 8.15
C ARG A 79 -5.01 -15.10 8.57
N GLN A 80 -4.91 -13.82 8.91
CA GLN A 80 -6.04 -12.97 9.28
C GLN A 80 -6.20 -11.83 8.26
N LYS A 81 -7.43 -11.32 8.11
CA LYS A 81 -7.66 -10.14 7.27
C LYS A 81 -7.26 -8.88 8.04
N ILE A 82 -6.40 -8.06 7.45
CA ILE A 82 -5.83 -6.85 8.06
C ILE A 82 -6.08 -5.72 7.07
N ARG A 83 -7.25 -5.10 7.24
CA ARG A 83 -7.73 -3.96 6.46
C ARG A 83 -7.93 -2.79 7.39
N GLN A 84 -7.43 -1.63 7.00
CA GLN A 84 -7.57 -0.41 7.79
C GLN A 84 -7.98 0.75 6.90
N ARG A 85 -8.74 1.69 7.47
CA ARG A 85 -9.00 2.98 6.83
C ARG A 85 -7.74 3.82 6.96
N PHE A 86 -7.38 4.49 5.87
CA PHE A 86 -6.23 5.38 5.79
C PHE A 86 -6.71 6.76 5.37
N SER A 87 -6.41 7.77 6.18
CA SER A 87 -6.88 9.15 6.00
C SER A 87 -5.80 10.13 5.55
N GLY A 88 -4.59 9.67 5.19
CA GLY A 88 -3.73 10.44 4.27
C GLY A 88 -2.36 10.91 4.74
N SER A 89 -1.76 10.36 5.79
CA SER A 89 -0.33 10.65 6.06
C SER A 89 0.57 9.79 5.17
N LEU A 90 1.20 10.38 4.15
CA LEU A 90 2.16 9.67 3.30
C LEU A 90 3.26 8.99 4.14
N ALA A 91 3.78 9.66 5.16
CA ALA A 91 4.81 9.10 6.04
C ALA A 91 4.34 7.83 6.76
N GLU A 92 3.09 7.81 7.23
CA GLU A 92 2.48 6.62 7.83
C GLU A 92 2.34 5.50 6.79
N LEU A 93 1.91 5.83 5.57
CA LEU A 93 1.78 4.86 4.48
C LEU A 93 3.13 4.23 4.12
N ILE A 94 4.18 5.04 4.03
CA ILE A 94 5.54 4.55 3.77
C ILE A 94 6.03 3.66 4.92
N ALA A 95 5.81 4.05 6.18
CA ALA A 95 6.17 3.22 7.32
C ALA A 95 5.45 1.85 7.30
N ILE A 96 4.16 1.83 6.93
CA ILE A 96 3.40 0.58 6.75
C ILE A 96 3.99 -0.27 5.62
N ILE A 97 4.36 0.34 4.50
CA ILE A 97 4.99 -0.35 3.38
C ILE A 97 6.32 -0.98 3.80
N ASP A 98 7.16 -0.24 4.54
CA ASP A 98 8.44 -0.74 5.03
C ASP A 98 8.28 -1.94 5.95
N GLU A 99 7.33 -1.87 6.89
CA GLU A 99 7.02 -2.98 7.79
C GLU A 99 6.61 -4.23 7.00
N GLU A 100 5.77 -4.09 5.98
CA GLU A 100 5.33 -5.18 5.13
C GLU A 100 6.47 -5.76 4.27
N ILE A 101 7.37 -4.90 3.77
CA ILE A 101 8.59 -5.33 3.05
C ILE A 101 9.50 -6.13 3.99
N ASP A 102 9.68 -5.67 5.23
CA ASP A 102 10.53 -6.34 6.22
C ASP A 102 9.98 -7.70 6.63
N ILE A 103 8.66 -7.84 6.76
CA ILE A 103 8.02 -9.15 6.96
C ILE A 103 8.38 -10.08 5.79
N LEU A 104 8.25 -9.60 4.55
CA LEU A 104 8.53 -10.41 3.37
C LEU A 104 9.99 -10.86 3.26
N ARG A 105 10.93 -9.95 3.54
CA ARG A 105 12.36 -10.26 3.53
C ARG A 105 12.74 -11.26 4.64
N LYS A 106 12.11 -11.17 5.81
CA LYS A 106 12.31 -12.15 6.89
C LYS A 106 11.81 -13.52 6.49
N ASP A 107 10.62 -13.60 5.88
CA ASP A 107 10.05 -14.87 5.41
C ASP A 107 10.92 -15.49 4.29
N GLU A 108 11.41 -14.70 3.33
CA GLU A 108 12.34 -15.17 2.30
C GLU A 108 13.63 -15.76 2.90
N ARG A 109 14.25 -15.06 3.86
CA ARG A 109 15.47 -15.54 4.54
C ARG A 109 15.23 -16.86 5.30
N LEU A 110 14.03 -17.06 5.84
CA LEU A 110 13.68 -18.32 6.50
C LEU A 110 13.52 -19.45 5.49
N ILE A 111 12.95 -19.17 4.32
CA ILE A 111 12.80 -20.15 3.23
C ILE A 111 14.17 -20.53 2.68
N SER A 112 15.05 -19.57 2.40
CA SER A 112 16.39 -19.84 1.85
C SER A 112 17.23 -20.71 2.79
N LYS A 113 17.12 -20.52 4.11
CA LYS A 113 17.85 -21.32 5.11
C LYS A 113 17.33 -22.76 5.25
N ARG A 114 16.07 -23.04 4.89
CA ARG A 114 15.49 -24.39 4.97
C ARG A 114 15.79 -25.27 3.77
N GLY A 115 16.29 -24.68 2.68
CA GLY A 115 16.68 -25.38 1.46
C GLY A 115 18.20 -25.56 1.28
N SER A 116 19.01 -25.27 2.31
CA SER A 116 20.46 -25.51 2.35
C SER A 116 20.81 -26.68 3.24
#